data_AF-A0A316N5S8-F1
#
_entry.id   AF-A0A316N5S8-F1
#
_cell.length_a   1.000
_cell.length_b   1.000
_cell.length_c   1.000
_cell.angle_alpha   90.00
_cell.angle_beta   90.00
_cell.angle_gamma   90.00
#
_symmetry.space_group_name_H-M   'P 1'
#
loop_
_entity.id
_entity.type
_entity.pdbx_description
1 polymer ?
#
loop_
_entity_poly.entity_id
_entity_poly.type
_entity_poly.pdbx_seq_one_letter_code
_entity_poly.pdbx_strand_id
1 'polypeptide(L)'
;MKNLFLKLICSLPSILLFLYFFPFIGILLIFMRALFYRNQRKIATPIILICVGIFLFLPEIAKFVFESLNIENEYTIYVENISNLEFYQNNLISYAKYLISAGVILLVLSLLLKAIFDKVGHQIGKSIQNYAKENLKQEAEISKENDLKIKIKQEKAKNTNYVKCPYCGADNLLSEKFGTCQYCRRKIENKKV
;
A
#
# COMPACT_ATOMS: atom_id res chain seq x y z
N MET A 1 1.46 0.88 17.94
CA MET A 1 0.40 0.24 18.74
C MET A 1 0.98 -0.22 20.08
N LYS A 2 0.41 0.22 21.20
CA LYS A 2 0.89 0.03 22.59
C LYS A 2 0.29 -1.23 23.28
N ASN A 3 0.08 -2.34 22.58
CA ASN A 3 -0.32 -3.60 23.23
C ASN A 3 0.94 -4.42 23.58
N LEU A 4 1.42 -4.25 24.82
CA LEU A 4 2.60 -4.94 25.36
C LEU A 4 2.45 -6.47 25.28
N PHE A 5 1.24 -6.98 25.53
CA PHE A 5 0.91 -8.41 25.47
C PHE A 5 1.11 -9.00 24.07
N LEU A 6 0.56 -8.36 23.03
CA LEU A 6 0.77 -8.76 21.63
C LEU A 6 2.25 -8.66 21.23
N LYS A 7 2.96 -7.66 21.73
CA LYS A 7 4.40 -7.49 21.48
C LYS A 7 5.22 -8.63 22.10
N LEU A 8 4.82 -9.10 23.28
CA LEU A 8 5.48 -10.19 23.99
C LEU A 8 5.20 -11.54 23.32
N ILE A 9 3.95 -11.83 22.98
CA ILE A 9 3.56 -13.08 22.32
C ILE A 9 4.15 -13.19 20.91
N CYS A 10 4.17 -12.10 20.15
CA CYS A 10 4.79 -12.06 18.82
C CYS A 10 6.31 -11.82 18.86
N SER A 11 6.93 -11.90 20.04
CA SER A 11 8.39 -11.80 20.20
C SER A 11 9.09 -13.01 19.58
N LEU A 12 10.36 -12.85 19.22
CA LEU A 12 11.16 -13.94 18.62
C LEU A 12 11.29 -15.13 19.57
N PRO A 13 11.60 -14.92 20.87
CA PRO A 13 11.68 -16.02 21.84
C PRO A 13 10.37 -16.80 21.97
N SER A 14 9.23 -16.11 22.04
CA SER A 14 7.92 -16.75 22.12
C SER A 14 7.62 -17.57 20.87
N ILE A 15 7.90 -17.02 19.68
CA ILE A 15 7.71 -17.74 18.41
C ILE A 15 8.54 -19.02 18.37
N LEU A 16 9.81 -18.97 18.78
CA LEU A 16 10.69 -20.15 18.80
C LEU A 16 10.14 -21.21 19.77
N LEU A 17 9.74 -20.80 20.97
CA LEU A 17 9.17 -21.70 21.98
C LEU A 17 7.89 -22.36 21.47
N PHE A 18 6.98 -21.59 20.87
CA PHE A 18 5.75 -22.14 20.28
C PHE A 18 6.03 -23.01 19.06
N LEU A 19 7.01 -22.69 18.21
CA LEU A 19 7.40 -23.57 17.10
C LEU A 19 7.91 -24.93 17.58
N TYR A 20 8.57 -24.97 18.75
CA TYR A 20 9.10 -26.20 19.33
C TYR A 20 7.98 -27.08 19.91
N PHE A 21 7.08 -26.50 20.72
CA PHE A 21 6.02 -27.27 21.39
C PHE A 21 4.74 -27.43 20.57
N PHE A 22 4.34 -26.40 19.81
CA PHE A 22 3.07 -26.33 19.08
C PHE A 22 3.28 -25.69 17.69
N PRO A 23 3.81 -26.44 16.71
CA PRO A 23 4.28 -25.88 15.44
C PRO A 23 3.22 -25.06 14.69
N PHE A 24 1.95 -25.48 14.75
CA PHE A 24 0.83 -24.73 14.17
C PHE A 24 0.65 -23.33 14.77
N ILE A 25 0.68 -23.23 16.11
CA ILE A 25 0.58 -21.95 16.82
C ILE A 25 1.81 -21.09 16.49
N GLY A 26 2.99 -21.71 16.44
CA GLY A 26 4.23 -21.04 16.04
C GLY A 26 4.12 -20.39 14.66
N ILE A 27 3.61 -21.10 13.65
CA ILE A 27 3.38 -20.55 12.31
C ILE A 27 2.39 -19.38 12.34
N LEU A 28 1.27 -19.53 13.06
CA LEU A 28 0.28 -18.45 13.20
C LEU A 28 0.90 -17.18 13.80
N LEU A 29 1.76 -17.31 14.81
CA LEU A 29 2.47 -16.19 15.41
C LEU A 29 3.44 -15.51 14.45
N ILE A 30 4.04 -16.26 13.51
CA ILE A 30 4.87 -15.69 12.45
C ILE A 30 4.02 -14.83 11.50
N PHE A 31 2.86 -15.34 11.07
CA PHE A 31 1.94 -14.57 10.24
C PHE A 31 1.44 -13.31 10.95
N MET A 32 1.05 -13.44 12.22
CA MET A 32 0.66 -12.31 13.06
C MET A 32 1.80 -11.28 13.15
N ARG A 33 3.04 -11.72 13.37
CA ARG A 33 4.20 -10.83 13.38
C ARG A 33 4.39 -10.12 12.05
N ALA A 34 4.22 -10.80 10.91
CA ALA A 34 4.35 -10.22 9.59
C ALA A 34 3.26 -9.17 9.27
N LEU A 35 2.04 -9.35 9.79
CA LEU A 35 0.91 -8.43 9.61
C LEU A 35 1.00 -7.21 10.56
N PHE A 36 1.27 -7.44 11.84
CA PHE A 36 1.26 -6.39 12.87
C PHE A 36 2.51 -5.52 12.86
N TYR A 37 3.69 -6.08 12.54
CA TYR A 37 4.91 -5.30 12.39
C TYR A 37 5.03 -4.83 10.95
N ARG A 38 4.35 -3.72 10.63
CA ARG A 38 4.35 -3.01 9.33
C ARG A 38 5.73 -2.54 8.84
N ASN A 39 6.80 -2.84 9.58
CA ASN A 39 8.15 -2.32 9.36
C ASN A 39 8.97 -3.17 8.36
N GLN A 40 10.03 -2.59 7.81
CA GLN A 40 10.97 -3.14 6.82
C GLN A 40 11.63 -4.50 7.19
N ARG A 41 11.31 -5.07 8.35
CA ARG A 41 11.90 -6.30 8.91
C ARG A 41 11.16 -7.59 8.51
N LYS A 42 10.31 -7.56 7.49
CA LYS A 42 9.60 -8.75 6.98
C LYS A 42 10.57 -9.87 6.57
N ILE A 43 11.72 -9.51 6.01
CA ILE A 43 12.76 -10.46 5.58
C ILE A 43 13.63 -10.92 6.77
N ALA A 44 13.78 -10.09 7.80
CA ALA A 44 14.64 -10.41 8.94
C ALA A 44 14.15 -11.62 9.75
N THR A 45 12.84 -11.81 9.88
CA THR A 45 12.30 -12.93 10.69
C THR A 45 12.59 -14.29 10.02
N PRO A 46 12.31 -14.49 8.72
CA PRO A 46 12.77 -15.67 7.98
C PRO A 46 14.28 -15.91 8.07
N ILE A 47 15.11 -14.86 7.90
CA ILE A 47 16.57 -14.98 8.00
C ILE A 47 16.99 -15.45 9.39
N ILE A 48 16.41 -14.87 10.46
CA ILE A 48 16.75 -15.25 11.83
C ILE A 48 16.38 -16.71 12.10
N LEU A 49 15.24 -17.20 11.61
CA LEU A 49 14.87 -18.62 11.74
C LEU A 49 15.89 -19.54 11.07
N ILE A 50 16.35 -19.18 9.87
CA ILE A 50 17.40 -19.92 9.16
C ILE A 50 18.71 -19.89 9.95
N CYS A 51 19.16 -18.73 10.41
CA CYS A 51 20.39 -18.59 11.19
C CYS A 51 20.35 -19.40 12.49
N VAL A 52 19.21 -19.38 13.21
CA VAL A 52 19.03 -20.18 14.43
C VAL A 52 19.04 -21.67 14.10
N GLY A 53 18.37 -22.10 13.03
CA GLY A 53 18.40 -23.49 12.60
C GLY A 53 19.80 -23.97 12.22
N ILE A 54 20.57 -23.16 11.47
CA ILE A 54 21.97 -23.45 11.13
C ILE A 54 22.83 -23.52 12.40
N PHE A 55 22.61 -22.60 13.36
CA PHE A 55 23.34 -22.59 14.62
C PHE A 55 23.08 -23.85 15.46
N LEU A 56 21.87 -24.40 15.44
CA LEU A 56 21.58 -25.68 16.10
C LEU A 56 22.21 -26.88 15.38
N PHE A 57 22.49 -26.76 14.08
CA PHE A 57 23.14 -27.78 13.26
C PHE A 57 24.68 -27.82 13.39
N LEU A 58 25.26 -26.83 14.06
CA LEU A 58 26.71 -26.61 14.12
C LEU A 58 27.51 -27.82 14.63
N PRO A 59 27.08 -28.54 15.69
CA PRO A 59 27.75 -29.76 16.14
C PRO A 59 27.85 -30.84 15.05
N GLU A 60 26.76 -31.11 14.34
CA GLU A 60 26.73 -32.10 13.26
C GLU A 60 27.63 -31.71 12.07
N ILE A 61 27.63 -30.41 11.72
CA ILE A 61 28.51 -29.87 10.68
C ILE A 61 29.98 -30.01 11.10
N ALA A 62 30.30 -29.70 12.37
CA ALA A 62 31.65 -29.84 12.90
C ALA A 62 32.12 -31.30 12.88
N LYS A 63 31.25 -32.24 13.31
CA LYS A 63 31.52 -33.68 13.23
C LYS A 63 31.86 -34.11 11.81
N PHE A 64 31.02 -33.74 10.84
CA PHE A 64 31.24 -34.05 9.43
C PHE A 64 32.56 -33.49 8.88
N VAL A 65 32.93 -32.26 9.25
CA VAL A 65 34.19 -31.64 8.81
C VAL A 65 35.39 -32.35 9.42
N PHE A 66 35.34 -32.69 10.71
CA PHE A 66 36.44 -33.40 11.36
C PHE A 66 36.64 -34.80 10.80
N GLU A 67 35.55 -35.54 10.56
CA GLU A 67 35.59 -36.86 9.91
C GLU A 67 36.14 -36.76 8.48
N SER A 68 35.71 -35.77 7.70
CA SER A 68 36.17 -35.59 6.31
C SER A 68 37.65 -35.23 6.20
N LEU A 69 38.21 -34.60 7.22
CA LEU A 69 39.61 -34.15 7.26
C LEU A 69 40.53 -35.09 8.06
N ASN A 70 40.00 -36.19 8.61
CA ASN A 70 40.73 -37.11 9.51
C ASN A 70 41.44 -36.38 10.65
N ILE A 71 40.80 -35.37 11.25
CA ILE A 71 41.38 -34.60 12.36
C ILE A 71 41.06 -35.33 13.66
N GLU A 72 42.04 -35.99 14.26
CA GLU A 72 41.90 -36.61 15.58
C GLU A 72 42.49 -35.67 16.65
N ASN A 73 41.62 -35.02 17.42
CA ASN A 73 41.99 -34.14 18.54
C ASN A 73 41.03 -34.34 19.74
N GLU A 74 41.34 -33.72 20.88
CA GLU A 74 40.43 -33.75 22.05
C GLU A 74 39.04 -33.16 21.72
N TYR A 75 39.01 -32.13 20.86
CA TYR A 75 37.78 -31.48 20.40
C TYR A 75 36.85 -32.38 19.58
N THR A 76 37.37 -33.36 18.85
CA THR A 76 36.54 -34.32 18.11
C THR A 76 35.70 -35.17 19.03
N ILE A 77 36.27 -35.61 20.16
CA ILE A 77 35.57 -36.41 21.17
C ILE A 77 34.42 -35.60 21.79
N TYR A 78 34.66 -34.32 22.09
CA TYR A 78 33.61 -33.44 22.60
C TYR A 78 32.47 -33.22 21.62
N VAL A 79 32.78 -32.96 20.35
CA VAL A 79 31.78 -32.74 19.31
C VAL A 79 31.00 -34.02 19.03
N GLU A 80 31.65 -35.18 19.02
CA GLU A 80 31.01 -36.47 18.84
C GLU A 80 30.07 -36.81 19.99
N ASN A 81 30.48 -36.57 21.23
CA ASN A 81 29.61 -36.76 22.40
C ASN A 81 28.36 -35.88 22.35
N ILE A 82 28.51 -34.60 21.97
CA ILE A 82 27.37 -33.68 21.83
C ILE A 82 26.45 -34.15 20.68
N SER A 83 27.04 -34.54 19.56
CA SER A 83 26.30 -34.97 18.37
C SER A 83 25.57 -36.29 18.63
N ASN A 84 26.10 -37.18 19.47
CA ASN A 84 25.48 -38.47 19.77
C ASN A 84 24.45 -38.41 20.92
N LEU A 85 24.25 -37.25 21.56
CA LEU A 85 23.20 -37.09 22.57
C LEU A 85 21.82 -37.39 21.97
N GLU A 86 21.06 -38.27 22.62
CA GLU A 86 19.73 -38.69 22.18
C GLU A 86 18.78 -37.50 21.97
N PHE A 87 18.80 -36.54 22.91
CA PHE A 87 18.03 -35.30 22.80
C PHE A 87 18.45 -34.44 21.59
N TYR A 88 19.75 -34.42 21.26
CA TYR A 88 20.26 -33.67 20.13
C TYR A 88 19.78 -34.29 18.81
N GLN A 89 20.00 -35.59 18.63
CA GLN A 89 19.64 -36.33 17.42
C GLN A 89 18.13 -36.36 17.17
N ASN A 90 17.33 -36.68 18.19
CA ASN A 90 15.89 -36.90 18.00
C ASN A 90 15.10 -35.59 17.96
N ASN A 91 15.46 -34.60 18.78
CA ASN A 91 14.63 -33.40 18.95
C ASN A 91 15.26 -32.18 18.29
N LEU A 92 16.50 -31.83 18.64
CA LEU A 92 17.13 -30.58 18.18
C LEU A 92 17.41 -30.58 16.68
N ILE A 93 17.94 -31.68 16.11
CA ILE A 93 18.18 -31.77 14.67
C ILE A 93 16.88 -31.67 13.89
N SER A 94 15.85 -32.41 14.31
CA SER A 94 14.53 -32.37 13.68
C SER A 94 13.93 -30.96 13.70
N TYR A 95 13.99 -30.30 14.87
CA TYR A 95 13.55 -28.92 15.04
C TYR A 95 14.38 -27.94 14.18
N ALA A 96 15.70 -28.12 14.09
CA ALA A 96 16.57 -27.28 13.27
C ALA A 96 16.26 -27.41 11.78
N LYS A 97 16.02 -28.63 11.27
CA LYS A 97 15.54 -28.87 9.89
C LYS A 97 14.22 -28.15 9.64
N TYR A 98 13.29 -28.25 10.60
CA TYR A 98 12.00 -27.57 10.51
C TYR A 98 12.17 -26.04 10.47
N LEU A 99 12.99 -25.45 11.34
CA LEU A 99 13.26 -24.01 11.36
C LEU A 99 13.83 -23.51 10.03
N ILE A 100 14.80 -24.23 9.46
CA ILE A 100 15.39 -23.89 8.16
C ILE A 100 14.31 -23.96 7.07
N SER A 101 13.55 -25.06 7.00
CA SER A 101 12.52 -25.25 5.97
C SER A 101 11.42 -24.18 6.06
N ALA A 102 10.89 -23.90 7.24
CA ALA A 102 9.88 -22.87 7.48
C ALA A 102 10.44 -21.47 7.15
N GLY A 103 11.68 -21.19 7.55
CA GLY A 103 12.37 -19.94 7.23
C GLY A 103 12.50 -19.72 5.72
N VAL A 104 12.93 -20.74 4.97
CA VAL A 104 13.06 -20.67 3.50
C VAL A 104 11.70 -20.44 2.84
N ILE A 105 10.67 -21.21 3.20
CA ILE A 105 9.31 -21.07 2.65
C ILE A 105 8.79 -19.64 2.88
N LEU A 106 8.93 -19.11 4.09
CA LEU A 106 8.49 -17.76 4.44
C LEU A 106 9.27 -16.68 3.70
N LEU A 107 10.56 -16.89 3.44
CA LEU A 107 11.39 -15.97 2.68
C LEU A 107 10.92 -15.90 1.23
N VAL A 108 10.69 -17.06 0.59
CA VAL A 108 10.15 -17.14 -0.77
C VAL A 108 8.77 -16.47 -0.86
N LEU A 109 7.86 -16.78 0.06
CA LEU A 109 6.54 -16.15 0.11
C LEU A 109 6.63 -14.63 0.27
N SER A 110 7.54 -14.15 1.11
CA SER A 110 7.75 -12.71 1.33
C SER A 110 8.22 -12.00 0.06
N LEU A 111 9.09 -12.64 -0.72
CA LEU A 111 9.57 -12.11 -2.00
C LEU A 111 8.47 -12.10 -3.05
N LEU A 112 7.71 -13.19 -3.17
CA LEU A 112 6.58 -13.29 -4.11
C LEU A 112 5.51 -12.24 -3.80
N LEU A 113 5.12 -12.09 -2.54
CA LEU A 113 4.15 -11.09 -2.12
C LEU A 113 4.65 -9.67 -2.45
N LYS A 114 5.91 -9.36 -2.17
CA LYS A 114 6.49 -8.06 -2.52
C LYS A 114 6.39 -7.77 -4.02
N ALA A 115 6.78 -8.73 -4.87
CA ALA A 115 6.69 -8.57 -6.31
C ALA A 115 5.24 -8.34 -6.80
N ILE A 116 4.27 -9.04 -6.22
CA ILE A 116 2.85 -8.87 -6.53
C ILE A 116 2.37 -7.48 -6.09
N PHE A 117 2.66 -7.07 -4.86
CA PHE A 117 2.24 -5.77 -4.32
C PHE A 117 2.90 -4.60 -5.05
N ASP A 118 4.16 -4.72 -5.47
CA ASP A 118 4.84 -3.68 -6.24
C ASP A 118 4.18 -3.51 -7.63
N LYS A 119 3.82 -4.62 -8.28
CA LYS A 119 3.16 -4.60 -9.60
C LYS A 119 1.74 -4.04 -9.51
N VAL A 120 0.95 -4.50 -8.55
CA VAL A 120 -0.42 -4.04 -8.31
C VAL A 120 -0.43 -2.58 -7.85
N GLY A 121 0.45 -2.21 -6.92
CA GLY A 121 0.61 -0.85 -6.44
C GLY A 121 0.98 0.13 -7.54
N HIS A 122 1.86 -0.27 -8.46
CA HIS A 122 2.21 0.56 -9.61
C HIS A 122 1.04 0.74 -10.59
N GLN A 123 0.28 -0.31 -10.89
CA GLN A 123 -0.89 -0.22 -11.78
C GLN A 123 -2.02 0.63 -11.19
N ILE A 124 -2.31 0.46 -9.90
CA ILE A 124 -3.32 1.26 -9.20
C ILE A 124 -2.86 2.72 -9.12
N GLY A 125 -1.60 2.97 -8.76
CA GLY A 125 -1.03 4.31 -8.70
C GLY A 125 -1.12 5.04 -10.04
N LYS A 126 -0.79 4.36 -11.14
CA LYS A 126 -0.91 4.92 -12.50
C LYS A 126 -2.36 5.22 -12.87
N SER A 127 -3.30 4.36 -12.49
CA SER A 127 -4.73 4.56 -12.76
C SER A 127 -5.28 5.77 -12.00
N ILE A 128 -4.92 5.92 -10.72
CA ILE A 128 -5.31 7.07 -9.89
C ILE A 128 -4.71 8.36 -10.45
N GLN A 129 -3.44 8.34 -10.85
CA GLN A 129 -2.79 9.50 -11.46
C GLN A 129 -3.44 9.93 -12.78
N ASN A 130 -3.81 8.96 -13.63
CA ASN A 130 -4.50 9.24 -14.88
C ASN A 130 -5.88 9.86 -14.62
N TYR A 131 -6.65 9.29 -13.70
CA TYR A 131 -7.96 9.81 -13.32
C TYR A 131 -7.87 11.24 -12.75
N ALA A 132 -6.91 11.51 -11.87
CA ALA A 132 -6.67 12.85 -11.35
C ALA A 132 -6.31 13.86 -12.45
N LYS A 133 -5.49 13.43 -13.43
CA LYS A 133 -5.09 14.27 -14.56
C LYS A 133 -6.27 14.57 -15.50
N GLU A 134 -7.16 13.62 -15.72
CA GLU A 134 -8.37 13.83 -16.53
C GLU A 134 -9.35 14.77 -15.83
N ASN A 135 -9.58 14.63 -14.53
CA ASN A 135 -10.43 15.55 -13.78
C ASN A 135 -9.89 16.99 -13.81
N LEU A 136 -8.57 17.18 -13.62
CA LEU A 136 -7.97 18.50 -13.73
C LEU A 136 -8.14 19.15 -15.12
N LYS A 137 -8.11 18.34 -16.19
CA LYS A 137 -8.39 18.83 -17.55
C LYS A 137 -9.86 19.24 -17.71
N GLN A 138 -10.79 18.41 -17.24
CA GLN A 138 -12.21 18.73 -17.29
C GLN A 138 -12.55 19.97 -16.48
N GLU A 139 -12.00 20.13 -15.28
CA GLU A 139 -12.17 21.33 -14.47
C GLU A 139 -11.64 22.58 -15.19
N ALA A 140 -10.47 22.47 -15.84
CA ALA A 140 -9.92 23.58 -16.62
C ALA A 140 -10.79 23.95 -17.83
N GLU A 141 -11.39 22.96 -18.51
CA GLU A 141 -12.36 23.19 -19.60
C GLU A 141 -13.64 23.85 -19.10
N ILE A 142 -14.21 23.34 -18.01
CA ILE A 142 -15.42 23.91 -17.37
C ILE A 142 -15.17 25.36 -16.93
N SER A 143 -14.01 25.64 -16.33
CA SER A 143 -13.62 27.00 -15.93
C SER A 143 -13.57 27.94 -17.13
N LYS A 144 -12.93 27.52 -18.24
CA LYS A 144 -12.86 28.31 -19.46
C LYS A 144 -14.24 28.60 -20.05
N GLU A 145 -15.12 27.61 -20.09
CA GLU A 145 -16.49 27.81 -20.58
C GLU A 145 -17.28 28.77 -19.68
N ASN A 146 -17.14 28.64 -18.37
CA ASN A 146 -17.83 29.50 -17.42
C ASN A 146 -17.34 30.95 -17.52
N ASP A 147 -16.03 31.17 -17.66
CA ASP A 147 -15.46 32.50 -17.88
C ASP A 147 -15.99 33.13 -19.17
N LEU A 148 -16.09 32.34 -20.26
CA LEU A 148 -16.66 32.81 -21.52
C LEU A 148 -18.13 33.20 -21.35
N LYS A 149 -18.93 32.37 -20.68
CA LYS A 149 -20.35 32.64 -20.41
C LYS A 149 -20.52 33.91 -19.57
N ILE A 150 -19.66 34.14 -18.59
CA ILE A 150 -19.68 35.36 -17.77
C ILE A 150 -19.36 36.59 -18.62
N LYS A 151 -18.32 36.54 -19.45
CA LYS A 151 -17.98 37.65 -20.37
C LYS A 151 -19.14 37.99 -21.31
N ILE A 152 -19.76 36.97 -21.93
CA ILE A 152 -20.93 37.17 -22.81
C ILE A 152 -22.10 37.80 -22.04
N LYS A 153 -22.38 37.36 -20.81
CA LYS A 153 -23.45 37.95 -19.98
C LYS A 153 -23.15 39.41 -19.63
N GLN A 154 -21.90 39.73 -19.32
CA GLN A 154 -21.47 41.10 -19.04
C GLN A 154 -21.60 42.00 -20.26
N GLU A 155 -21.20 41.53 -21.44
CA GLU A 155 -21.38 42.28 -22.70
C GLU A 155 -22.86 42.50 -23.01
N LYS A 156 -23.70 41.47 -22.88
CA LYS A 156 -25.15 41.62 -23.05
C LYS A 156 -25.76 42.61 -22.06
N ALA A 157 -25.34 42.58 -20.79
CA ALA A 157 -25.82 43.52 -19.78
C ALA A 157 -25.38 44.97 -20.05
N LYS A 158 -24.17 45.19 -20.58
CA LYS A 158 -23.70 46.51 -21.01
C LYS A 158 -24.48 47.04 -22.22
N ASN A 159 -24.91 46.15 -23.11
CA ASN A 159 -25.64 46.50 -24.33
C ASN A 159 -27.17 46.56 -24.13
N THR A 160 -27.68 46.10 -22.98
CA THR A 160 -29.10 46.28 -22.63
C THR A 160 -29.38 47.71 -22.18
N ASN A 161 -30.30 48.35 -22.87
CA ASN A 161 -30.77 49.69 -22.55
C ASN A 161 -32.22 49.65 -22.08
N TYR A 162 -32.53 50.52 -21.12
CA TYR A 162 -33.90 50.79 -20.73
C TYR A 162 -34.59 51.67 -21.77
N VAL A 163 -35.71 51.19 -22.28
CA VAL A 163 -36.52 51.82 -23.32
C VAL A 163 -37.98 51.87 -22.86
N LYS A 164 -38.50 53.09 -22.73
CA LYS A 164 -39.90 53.32 -22.38
C LYS A 164 -40.78 53.19 -23.62
N CYS A 165 -41.82 52.38 -23.53
CA CYS A 165 -42.73 52.14 -24.65
C CYS A 165 -43.57 53.40 -24.95
N PRO A 166 -43.56 53.92 -26.19
CA PRO A 166 -44.31 55.12 -26.54
C PRO A 166 -45.83 54.88 -26.60
N TYR A 167 -46.28 53.63 -26.69
CA TYR A 167 -47.69 53.28 -26.86
C TYR A 167 -48.43 53.03 -25.54
N CYS A 168 -47.76 52.42 -24.56
CA CYS A 168 -48.38 52.03 -23.29
C CYS A 168 -47.64 52.54 -22.05
N GLY A 169 -46.57 53.31 -22.23
CA GLY A 169 -45.77 53.89 -21.14
C GLY A 169 -44.96 52.89 -20.33
N ALA A 170 -45.06 51.59 -20.63
CA ALA A 170 -44.39 50.53 -19.89
C ALA A 170 -42.89 50.46 -20.19
N ASP A 171 -42.15 49.98 -19.21
CA ASP A 171 -40.70 49.91 -19.22
C ASP A 171 -40.22 48.59 -19.83
N ASN A 172 -39.23 48.67 -20.72
CA ASN A 172 -38.69 47.50 -21.41
C ASN A 172 -37.17 47.55 -21.43
N LEU A 173 -36.54 46.38 -21.38
CA LEU A 173 -35.10 46.23 -21.55
C LEU A 173 -34.84 45.67 -22.94
N LEU A 174 -34.09 46.42 -23.76
CA LEU A 174 -33.75 46.04 -25.12
C LEU A 174 -32.24 46.00 -25.30
N SER A 175 -31.72 44.89 -25.81
CA SER A 175 -30.31 44.73 -26.20
C SER A 175 -30.04 45.08 -27.67
N GLU A 176 -31.09 45.18 -28.48
CA GLU A 176 -31.00 45.39 -29.93
C GLU A 176 -31.76 46.67 -30.33
N LYS A 177 -31.52 47.15 -31.56
CA LYS A 177 -32.11 48.39 -32.10
C LYS A 177 -33.63 48.34 -32.16
N PHE A 178 -34.22 47.19 -32.44
CA PHE A 178 -35.67 46.99 -32.44
C PHE A 178 -36.05 45.85 -31.50
N GLY A 179 -37.16 46.00 -30.81
CA GLY A 179 -37.70 44.97 -29.94
C GLY A 179 -39.21 45.02 -29.85
N THR A 180 -39.78 44.17 -29.00
CA THR A 180 -41.23 44.10 -28.79
C THR A 180 -41.54 44.45 -27.35
N CYS A 181 -42.51 45.33 -27.12
CA CYS A 181 -42.92 45.68 -25.77
C CYS A 181 -43.52 44.47 -25.05
N GLN A 182 -43.09 44.21 -23.81
CA GLN A 182 -43.53 43.07 -23.02
C GLN A 182 -45.03 43.12 -22.67
N TYR A 183 -45.60 44.32 -22.58
CA TYR A 183 -46.99 44.55 -22.20
C TYR A 183 -47.93 44.67 -23.41
N CYS A 184 -47.69 45.62 -24.30
CA CYS A 184 -48.60 45.87 -25.43
C CYS A 184 -48.24 45.11 -26.71
N ARG A 185 -47.14 44.33 -26.70
CA ARG A 185 -46.64 43.51 -27.82
C ARG A 185 -46.38 44.28 -29.13
N ARG A 186 -46.35 45.61 -29.10
CA ARG A 186 -45.99 46.45 -30.25
C ARG A 186 -44.47 46.54 -30.40
N LYS A 187 -44.01 46.72 -31.63
CA LYS A 187 -42.59 46.98 -31.92
C LYS A 187 -42.17 48.33 -31.34
N ILE A 188 -40.99 48.36 -30.74
CA ILE A 188 -40.39 49.53 -30.09
C ILE A 188 -38.92 49.64 -30.52
N GLU A 189 -38.43 50.88 -30.66
CA GLU A 189 -37.06 51.15 -31.11
C GLU A 189 -36.20 51.63 -29.94
N ASN A 190 -35.00 51.08 -29.85
CA ASN A 190 -33.97 51.48 -28.91
C ASN A 190 -33.05 52.51 -29.55
N LYS A 191 -33.23 53.78 -29.19
CA LYS A 191 -32.45 54.91 -29.75
C LYS A 191 -31.01 55.01 -29.25
N LYS A 192 -30.60 54.13 -28.32
CA LYS A 192 -29.28 54.13 -27.68
C LYS A 192 -28.32 53.08 -28.25
N VAL A 193 -28.77 52.28 -29.23
CA VAL A 193 -28.01 51.26 -29.97
C VAL A 193 -27.99 51.67 -31.44
#